data_AF-A0A059F0E7-F1
#
_entry.id   AF-A0A059F0E7-F1
#
_cell.length_a   1.000
_cell.length_b   1.000
_cell.length_c   1.000
_cell.angle_alpha   90.00
_cell.angle_beta   90.00
_cell.angle_gamma   90.00
#
_symmetry.space_group_name_H-M   'P 1'
#
loop_
_entity.id
_entity.type
_entity.pdbx_description
1 polymer ?
#
loop_
_entity_poly.entity_id
_entity_poly.type
_entity_poly.pdbx_seq_one_letter_code
_entity_poly.pdbx_strand_id
1 'polypeptide(L)'
;MRAFKLFLIVLLIPLLALTIFLIVKIYRKHKSSNATERANGGSQEKSNDGKRNLNKSVSIISNLNKDIKEYKKMIEAKSNVTVVDVPLENCSEIMMKNKQKFYRNNNTVLVNAADSRFETWGGGINKVISNFVLNKNGVTNNKWTGLMSPVKYPNDTRIKISNFKNGYVLHLVGLQAKELQRLNLKIEDIEEYIISLYLNGLDEIESMIGQGNVLLCFVSTGVFANDGVDSKGKRFSKNEFVLRAKLACFKAIQKYNGKLNIVLNLR
;
A
#
# COMPACT_ATOMS: atom_id res chain seq x y z
N MET A 1 -8.60 -36.70 43.35
CA MET A 1 -8.64 -36.86 41.87
C MET A 1 -10.04 -37.10 41.27
N ARG A 2 -10.95 -37.89 41.89
CA ARG A 2 -12.30 -38.14 41.31
C ARG A 2 -13.20 -36.89 41.25
N ALA A 3 -13.16 -36.03 42.26
CA ALA A 3 -13.95 -34.78 42.29
C ALA A 3 -13.54 -33.76 41.20
N PHE A 4 -12.25 -33.68 40.87
CA PHE A 4 -11.75 -32.78 39.82
C PHE A 4 -12.17 -33.22 38.41
N LYS A 5 -12.24 -34.54 38.17
CA LYS A 5 -12.77 -35.09 36.90
C LYS A 5 -14.26 -34.82 36.74
N LEU A 6 -15.04 -34.93 37.82
CA LEU A 6 -16.47 -34.60 37.79
C LEU A 6 -16.70 -33.10 37.51
N PHE A 7 -15.90 -32.23 38.15
CA PHE A 7 -15.97 -30.79 37.92
C PHE A 7 -15.67 -30.41 36.46
N LEU A 8 -14.65 -31.03 35.84
CA LEU A 8 -14.30 -30.79 34.44
C LEU A 8 -15.40 -31.24 33.47
N ILE A 9 -16.07 -32.36 33.74
CA ILE A 9 -17.19 -32.86 32.93
C ILE A 9 -18.40 -31.93 33.04
N VAL A 10 -18.74 -31.46 34.24
CA VAL A 10 -19.85 -30.53 34.47
C VAL A 10 -19.59 -29.18 33.78
N LEU A 11 -18.34 -28.76 33.64
CA LEU A 11 -17.97 -27.51 32.97
C LEU A 11 -17.92 -27.63 31.43
N LEU A 12 -17.62 -28.82 30.90
CA LEU A 12 -17.55 -29.08 29.46
C LEU A 12 -18.92 -29.20 28.80
N ILE A 13 -19.92 -29.74 29.49
CA ILE A 13 -21.29 -29.90 28.97
C ILE A 13 -21.94 -28.56 28.53
N PRO A 14 -21.95 -27.50 29.37
CA PRO A 14 -22.50 -26.21 28.95
C PRO A 14 -21.68 -25.54 27.85
N LEU A 15 -20.35 -25.76 27.82
CA LEU A 15 -19.49 -25.26 26.75
C LEU A 15 -19.83 -25.91 25.40
N LEU A 16 -20.11 -27.22 25.40
CA LEU A 16 -20.54 -27.97 24.22
C LEU A 16 -21.94 -27.56 23.76
N ALA A 17 -22.86 -27.31 24.70
CA ALA A 17 -24.18 -26.79 24.38
C ALA A 17 -24.11 -25.39 23.75
N LEU A 18 -23.22 -24.53 24.24
CA LEU A 18 -23.00 -23.18 23.70
C LEU A 18 -22.42 -23.21 22.28
N THR A 19 -21.45 -24.10 22.02
CA THR A 19 -20.86 -24.25 20.68
C THR A 19 -21.87 -24.81 19.68
N ILE A 20 -22.67 -25.82 20.06
CA ILE A 20 -23.76 -26.33 19.22
C ILE A 20 -24.80 -25.23 18.96
N PHE A 21 -25.17 -24.44 19.97
CA PHE A 21 -26.11 -23.33 19.80
C PHE A 21 -25.58 -22.26 18.83
N LEU A 22 -24.29 -21.90 18.93
CA LEU A 22 -23.66 -20.95 18.01
C LEU A 22 -23.60 -21.49 16.57
N ILE A 23 -23.27 -22.77 16.40
CA ILE A 23 -23.27 -23.43 15.08
C ILE A 23 -24.68 -23.45 14.50
N VAL A 24 -25.70 -23.82 15.29
CA VAL A 24 -27.11 -23.80 14.85
C VAL A 24 -27.58 -22.39 14.52
N LYS A 25 -27.16 -21.37 15.27
CA LYS A 25 -27.50 -19.96 15.00
C LYS A 25 -26.85 -19.45 13.72
N ILE A 26 -25.59 -19.79 13.47
CA ILE A 26 -24.87 -19.46 12.23
C ILE A 26 -25.51 -20.20 11.05
N TYR A 27 -25.85 -21.49 11.22
CA TYR A 27 -26.50 -22.30 10.19
C TYR A 27 -27.92 -21.82 9.89
N ARG A 28 -28.71 -21.43 10.91
CA ARG A 28 -30.03 -20.80 10.72
C ARG A 28 -29.92 -19.42 10.08
N LYS A 29 -28.88 -18.63 10.38
CA LYS A 29 -28.62 -17.34 9.71
C LYS A 29 -28.30 -17.54 8.22
N HIS A 30 -27.52 -18.56 7.87
CA HIS A 30 -27.25 -18.94 6.49
C HIS A 30 -28.46 -19.59 5.77
N LYS A 31 -29.30 -20.34 6.48
CA LYS A 31 -30.51 -20.93 5.90
C LYS A 31 -31.64 -19.91 5.77
N SER A 32 -31.72 -18.92 6.67
CA SER A 32 -32.64 -17.78 6.57
C SER A 32 -32.23 -16.79 5.48
N SER A 33 -30.94 -16.61 5.18
CA SER A 33 -30.51 -15.81 4.02
C SER A 33 -30.83 -16.50 2.70
N ASN A 34 -30.96 -17.84 2.69
CA ASN A 34 -31.25 -18.61 1.48
C ASN A 34 -32.75 -18.97 1.30
N ALA A 35 -33.57 -18.82 2.36
CA ALA A 35 -34.99 -19.17 2.32
C ALA A 35 -35.92 -17.98 2.05
N THR A 36 -35.48 -16.74 2.22
CA THR A 36 -36.31 -15.55 1.93
C THR A 36 -36.13 -15.00 0.50
N GLU A 37 -35.33 -15.66 -0.36
CA GLU A 37 -35.21 -15.34 -1.79
C GLU A 37 -36.10 -16.21 -2.71
N ARG A 38 -36.86 -17.16 -2.15
CA ARG A 38 -37.73 -18.07 -2.92
C ARG A 38 -39.16 -18.12 -2.41
N ALA A 39 -39.78 -16.96 -2.20
CA ALA A 39 -41.25 -16.83 -2.10
C ALA A 39 -41.66 -15.35 -2.09
N ASN A 40 -41.53 -14.67 -3.24
CA ASN A 40 -42.54 -13.75 -3.77
C ASN A 40 -41.96 -13.03 -5.01
N GLY A 41 -42.66 -13.22 -6.13
CA GLY A 41 -42.37 -12.55 -7.39
C GLY A 41 -42.49 -11.04 -7.23
N GLY A 42 -41.36 -10.38 -7.48
CA GLY A 42 -41.16 -8.93 -7.59
C GLY A 42 -39.78 -8.70 -8.22
N SER A 43 -39.46 -9.53 -9.20
CA SER A 43 -38.15 -9.67 -9.83
C SER A 43 -38.07 -8.77 -11.06
N GLN A 44 -37.62 -7.53 -10.87
CA GLN A 44 -37.01 -6.73 -11.95
C GLN A 44 -36.07 -5.61 -11.47
N GLU A 45 -36.05 -5.22 -10.19
CA GLU A 45 -35.16 -4.15 -9.69
C GLU A 45 -33.78 -4.64 -9.18
N LYS A 46 -33.69 -5.79 -8.51
CA LYS A 46 -32.39 -6.27 -7.96
C LYS A 46 -31.38 -6.75 -9.01
N SER A 47 -31.85 -7.26 -10.15
CA SER A 47 -30.96 -7.68 -11.25
C SER A 47 -30.34 -6.48 -11.98
N ASN A 48 -31.07 -5.37 -12.06
CA ASN A 48 -30.59 -4.14 -12.69
C ASN A 48 -29.57 -3.41 -11.82
N ASP A 49 -29.73 -3.36 -10.49
CA ASP A 49 -28.74 -2.74 -9.60
C ASP A 49 -27.45 -3.55 -9.48
N GLY A 50 -27.54 -4.88 -9.44
CA GLY A 50 -26.36 -5.76 -9.50
C GLY A 50 -25.59 -5.59 -10.81
N LYS A 51 -26.30 -5.58 -11.95
CA LYS A 51 -25.71 -5.42 -13.29
C LYS A 51 -25.17 -3.99 -13.53
N ARG A 52 -25.85 -2.95 -13.03
CA ARG A 52 -25.39 -1.54 -13.07
C ARG A 52 -24.14 -1.33 -12.22
N ASN A 53 -24.08 -1.89 -11.01
CA ASN A 53 -22.91 -1.78 -10.15
C ASN A 53 -21.71 -2.56 -10.71
N LEU A 54 -21.95 -3.73 -11.32
CA LEU A 54 -20.90 -4.47 -12.04
C LEU A 54 -20.37 -3.65 -13.24
N ASN A 55 -21.26 -3.11 -14.06
CA ASN A 55 -20.90 -2.28 -15.22
C ASN A 55 -20.15 -1.00 -14.82
N LYS A 56 -20.56 -0.35 -13.73
CA LYS A 56 -19.89 0.84 -13.18
C LYS A 56 -18.50 0.50 -12.65
N SER A 57 -18.35 -0.62 -11.94
CA SER A 57 -17.05 -1.11 -11.47
C SER A 57 -16.10 -1.43 -12.64
N VAL A 58 -16.59 -2.15 -13.65
CA VAL A 58 -15.83 -2.46 -14.88
C VAL A 58 -15.41 -1.18 -15.61
N SER A 59 -16.29 -0.18 -15.69
CA SER A 59 -15.97 1.13 -16.29
C SER A 59 -14.88 1.88 -15.50
N ILE A 60 -14.97 1.90 -14.16
CA ILE A 60 -13.94 2.54 -13.30
C ILE A 60 -12.57 1.88 -13.49
N ILE A 61 -12.52 0.54 -13.43
CA ILE A 61 -11.28 -0.22 -13.60
C ILE A 61 -10.68 0.00 -15.00
N SER A 62 -11.52 0.02 -16.04
CA SER A 62 -11.07 0.29 -17.41
C SER A 62 -10.47 1.70 -17.56
N ASN A 63 -11.15 2.72 -17.02
CA ASN A 63 -10.67 4.10 -17.04
C ASN A 63 -9.35 4.25 -16.28
N LEU A 64 -9.24 3.68 -15.07
CA LEU A 64 -8.00 3.72 -14.29
C LEU A 64 -6.83 3.06 -15.04
N ASN A 65 -7.07 1.94 -15.73
CA ASN A 65 -6.03 1.29 -16.54
C ASN A 65 -5.63 2.13 -17.76
N LYS A 66 -6.58 2.82 -18.40
CA LYS A 66 -6.29 3.75 -19.49
C LYS A 66 -5.42 4.91 -18.99
N ASP A 67 -5.79 5.51 -17.86
CA ASP A 67 -5.05 6.62 -17.25
C ASP A 67 -3.63 6.18 -16.84
N ILE A 68 -3.47 5.01 -16.24
CA ILE A 68 -2.14 4.46 -15.91
C ILE A 68 -1.28 4.30 -17.16
N LYS A 69 -1.84 3.77 -18.25
CA LYS A 69 -1.10 3.64 -19.52
C LYS A 69 -0.67 4.99 -20.08
N GLU A 70 -1.54 5.99 -20.01
CA GLU A 70 -1.27 7.34 -20.47
C GLU A 70 -0.17 8.01 -19.63
N TYR A 71 -0.33 8.02 -18.30
CA TYR A 71 0.66 8.63 -17.41
C TYR A 71 2.00 7.89 -17.44
N LYS A 72 2.00 6.56 -17.60
CA LYS A 72 3.24 5.79 -17.81
C LYS A 72 4.01 6.32 -19.02
N LYS A 73 3.35 6.51 -20.17
CA LYS A 73 3.98 7.08 -21.37
C LYS A 73 4.51 8.50 -21.12
N MET A 74 3.73 9.34 -20.41
CA MET A 74 4.14 10.70 -20.09
C MET A 74 5.40 10.74 -19.22
N ILE A 75 5.49 9.90 -18.18
CA ILE A 75 6.70 9.88 -17.32
C ILE A 75 7.87 9.22 -18.04
N GLU A 76 7.64 8.25 -18.93
CA GLU A 76 8.68 7.65 -19.77
C GLU A 76 9.25 8.65 -20.77
N ALA A 77 8.57 9.75 -21.09
CA ALA A 77 9.13 10.83 -21.91
C ALA A 77 10.05 11.78 -21.11
N LYS A 78 9.94 11.84 -19.77
CA LYS A 78 10.79 12.73 -18.95
C LYS A 78 12.25 12.27 -18.98
N SER A 79 13.17 13.23 -19.16
CA SER A 79 14.61 12.98 -19.26
C SER A 79 15.23 12.49 -17.95
N ASN A 80 14.71 12.95 -16.81
CA ASN A 80 15.14 12.58 -15.46
C ASN A 80 14.43 11.33 -14.91
N VAL A 81 13.59 10.64 -15.69
CA VAL A 81 12.86 9.45 -15.25
C VAL A 81 13.33 8.21 -16.02
N THR A 82 13.76 7.18 -15.31
CA THR A 82 14.04 5.85 -15.85
C THR A 82 13.02 4.86 -15.32
N VAL A 83 12.32 4.14 -16.19
CA VAL A 83 11.39 3.08 -15.78
C VAL A 83 12.06 1.74 -15.97
N VAL A 84 12.03 0.89 -14.95
CA VAL A 84 12.68 -0.42 -14.94
C VAL A 84 11.74 -1.48 -14.38
N ASP A 85 12.06 -2.74 -14.68
CA ASP A 85 11.45 -3.91 -14.06
C ASP A 85 12.58 -4.88 -13.68
N VAL A 86 13.16 -4.65 -12.50
CA VAL A 86 14.31 -5.42 -12.03
C VAL A 86 14.13 -5.83 -10.57
N PRO A 87 14.68 -6.97 -10.13
CA PRO A 87 14.80 -7.26 -8.70
C PRO A 87 15.51 -6.11 -7.99
N LEU A 88 14.97 -5.67 -6.85
CA LEU A 88 15.53 -4.56 -6.10
C LEU A 88 16.94 -4.87 -5.56
N GLU A 89 17.25 -6.16 -5.35
CA GLU A 89 18.60 -6.65 -5.01
C GLU A 89 19.65 -6.22 -6.04
N ASN A 90 19.23 -6.05 -7.31
CA ASN A 90 20.08 -5.65 -8.42
C ASN A 90 20.01 -4.14 -8.71
N CYS A 91 19.46 -3.33 -7.79
CA CYS A 91 19.31 -1.90 -8.03
C CYS A 91 20.64 -1.17 -8.25
N SER A 92 21.77 -1.72 -7.77
CA SER A 92 23.10 -1.15 -8.00
C SER A 92 23.52 -1.13 -9.47
N GLU A 93 22.99 -2.06 -10.27
CA GLU A 93 23.33 -2.21 -11.69
C GLU A 93 22.37 -1.48 -12.62
N ILE A 94 21.38 -0.77 -12.09
CA ILE A 94 20.47 0.02 -12.91
C ILE A 94 21.25 1.14 -13.60
N MET A 95 21.22 1.13 -14.93
CA MET A 95 21.67 2.22 -15.77
C MET A 95 20.50 3.16 -16.07
N MET A 96 20.62 4.42 -15.67
CA MET A 96 19.62 5.45 -15.95
C MET A 96 19.74 5.97 -17.39
N LYS A 97 18.71 6.68 -17.87
CA LYS A 97 18.69 7.28 -19.22
C LYS A 97 19.87 8.19 -19.52
N ASN A 98 20.35 8.92 -18.52
CA ASN A 98 21.54 9.78 -18.65
C ASN A 98 22.87 8.99 -18.68
N LYS A 99 22.82 7.65 -18.84
CA LYS A 99 23.95 6.73 -18.88
C LYS A 99 24.76 6.65 -17.57
N GLN A 100 24.16 7.08 -16.46
CA GLN A 100 24.78 7.00 -15.15
C GLN A 100 24.21 5.82 -14.35
N LYS A 101 25.05 5.14 -13.56
CA LYS A 101 24.58 4.14 -12.58
C LYS A 101 23.68 4.81 -11.55
N PHE A 102 22.61 4.12 -11.16
CA PHE A 102 21.70 4.52 -10.09
C PHE A 102 22.43 4.64 -8.75
N TYR A 103 23.24 3.64 -8.39
CA TYR A 103 23.92 3.60 -7.10
C TYR A 103 25.19 4.45 -7.12
N ARG A 104 25.21 5.51 -6.31
CA ARG A 104 26.30 6.50 -6.22
C ARG A 104 26.50 6.93 -4.78
N ASN A 105 27.75 7.18 -4.40
CA ASN A 105 28.09 7.61 -3.06
C ASN A 105 27.33 8.89 -2.67
N ASN A 106 26.63 8.82 -1.53
CA ASN A 106 25.86 9.87 -0.85
C ASN A 106 24.68 10.47 -1.64
N ASN A 107 24.36 9.92 -2.82
CA ASN A 107 23.35 10.46 -3.73
C ASN A 107 22.31 9.40 -4.11
N THR A 108 22.21 8.29 -3.37
CA THR A 108 21.24 7.23 -3.62
C THR A 108 20.15 7.22 -2.55
N VAL A 109 18.90 7.16 -3.00
CA VAL A 109 17.73 7.07 -2.12
C VAL A 109 16.87 5.89 -2.52
N LEU A 110 16.55 5.05 -1.56
CA LEU A 110 15.63 3.93 -1.73
C LEU A 110 14.31 4.28 -1.06
N VAL A 111 13.21 4.28 -1.80
CA VAL A 111 11.88 4.51 -1.21
C VAL A 111 11.29 3.22 -0.73
N ASN A 112 11.01 3.17 0.57
CA ASN A 112 10.45 2.04 1.26
C ASN A 112 8.96 2.22 1.54
N ALA A 113 8.15 1.22 1.17
CA ALA A 113 6.76 1.13 1.64
C ALA A 113 6.75 0.59 3.07
N ALA A 114 6.81 1.50 4.04
CA ALA A 114 6.94 1.19 5.46
C ALA A 114 5.58 0.96 6.14
N ASP A 115 5.61 0.28 7.29
CA ASP A 115 4.50 0.28 8.24
C ASP A 115 4.61 1.47 9.21
N SER A 116 3.53 1.75 9.94
CA SER A 116 3.44 2.91 10.85
C SER A 116 4.42 2.88 12.04
N ARG A 117 5.02 1.73 12.33
CA ARG A 117 6.05 1.57 13.37
C ARG A 117 7.47 1.61 12.79
N PHE A 118 7.60 1.70 11.46
CA PHE A 118 8.88 1.73 10.75
C PHE A 118 9.76 0.53 11.11
N GLU A 119 9.17 -0.66 11.18
CA GLU A 119 9.90 -1.86 11.57
C GLU A 119 10.75 -2.37 10.39
N THR A 120 11.94 -2.89 10.68
CA THR A 120 12.79 -3.51 9.63
C THR A 120 12.31 -4.92 9.27
N TRP A 121 11.47 -5.51 10.11
CA TRP A 121 10.86 -6.81 9.88
C TRP A 121 9.52 -6.66 9.16
N GLY A 122 9.21 -7.62 8.28
CA GLY A 122 8.06 -7.55 7.39
C GLY A 122 8.33 -8.32 6.09
N GLY A 123 7.39 -8.25 5.16
CA GLY A 123 7.52 -8.82 3.82
C GLY A 123 7.71 -7.76 2.74
N GLY A 124 7.69 -8.20 1.48
CA GLY A 124 7.69 -7.32 0.30
C GLY A 124 8.91 -6.40 0.23
N ILE A 125 8.70 -5.19 -0.28
CA ILE A 125 9.78 -4.22 -0.53
C ILE A 125 10.55 -3.83 0.75
N ASN A 126 9.88 -3.76 1.90
CA ASN A 126 10.52 -3.46 3.18
C ASN A 126 11.61 -4.46 3.51
N LYS A 127 11.31 -5.76 3.33
CA LYS A 127 12.28 -6.83 3.56
C LYS A 127 13.46 -6.74 2.61
N VAL A 128 13.19 -6.51 1.33
CA VAL A 128 14.25 -6.43 0.31
C VAL A 128 15.17 -5.23 0.55
N ILE A 129 14.62 -4.05 0.86
CA ILE A 129 15.42 -2.85 1.21
C ILE A 129 16.23 -3.11 2.47
N SER A 130 15.61 -3.61 3.54
CA SER A 130 16.29 -3.87 4.81
C SER A 130 17.47 -4.83 4.64
N ASN A 131 17.31 -5.90 3.85
CA ASN A 131 18.39 -6.83 3.51
C ASN A 131 19.48 -6.15 2.66
N PHE A 132 19.10 -5.36 1.65
CA PHE A 132 20.06 -4.68 0.78
C PHE A 132 20.97 -3.70 1.54
N VAL A 133 20.41 -2.97 2.51
CA VAL A 133 21.16 -1.97 3.29
C VAL A 133 21.81 -2.54 4.56
N LEU A 134 21.54 -3.79 4.93
CA LEU A 134 22.10 -4.43 6.13
C LEU A 134 23.64 -4.38 6.12
N ASN A 135 24.26 -4.86 5.02
CA ASN A 135 25.72 -4.85 4.84
C ASN A 135 26.29 -3.45 4.52
N LYS A 136 25.44 -2.42 4.62
CA LYS A 136 25.78 -1.01 4.37
C LYS A 136 25.49 -0.18 5.63
N ASN A 137 25.43 -0.80 6.81
CA ASN A 137 25.13 -0.13 8.08
C ASN A 137 23.78 0.61 8.09
N GLY A 138 22.83 0.26 7.21
CA GLY A 138 21.49 0.86 7.17
C GLY A 138 20.51 0.27 8.18
N VAL A 139 20.83 -0.92 8.70
CA VAL A 139 20.09 -1.59 9.77
C VAL A 139 21.08 -2.07 10.82
N THR A 140 20.86 -1.69 12.09
CA THR A 140 21.65 -2.11 13.25
C THR A 140 20.71 -2.59 14.35
N ASN A 141 20.96 -3.78 14.93
CA ASN A 141 20.10 -4.35 15.98
C ASN A 141 18.60 -4.38 15.59
N ASN A 142 18.29 -4.76 14.35
CA ASN A 142 16.94 -4.75 13.78
C ASN A 142 16.22 -3.38 13.82
N LYS A 143 16.99 -2.29 13.75
CA LYS A 143 16.45 -0.92 13.65
C LYS A 143 17.12 -0.18 12.50
N TRP A 144 16.36 0.68 11.84
CA TRP A 144 16.89 1.59 10.83
C TRP A 144 17.92 2.53 11.44
N THR A 145 19.10 2.62 10.83
CA THR A 145 20.16 3.49 11.31
C THR A 145 19.80 4.95 11.07
N GLY A 146 19.86 5.77 12.12
CA GLY A 146 19.60 7.21 12.03
C GLY A 146 18.17 7.56 11.59
N LEU A 147 17.18 6.75 11.95
CA LEU A 147 15.78 7.01 11.65
C LEU A 147 15.34 8.34 12.29
N MET A 148 14.87 9.28 11.47
CA MET A 148 14.49 10.63 11.89
C MET A 148 13.22 11.12 11.19
N SER A 149 12.56 12.09 11.82
CA SER A 149 11.46 12.84 11.21
C SER A 149 11.97 13.75 10.09
N PRO A 150 11.16 14.02 9.05
CA PRO A 150 11.46 15.06 8.08
C PRO A 150 11.56 16.44 8.76
N VAL A 151 12.44 17.30 8.25
CA VAL A 151 12.69 18.66 8.73
C VAL A 151 11.61 19.62 8.25
N LYS A 152 11.19 19.53 6.98
CA LYS A 152 10.14 20.42 6.43
C LYS A 152 8.73 20.04 6.91
N TYR A 153 8.52 18.76 7.21
CA TYR A 153 7.22 18.22 7.59
C TYR A 153 7.25 17.52 8.96
N PRO A 154 7.76 18.14 10.04
CA PRO A 154 8.11 17.45 11.30
C PRO A 154 6.94 16.74 11.99
N ASN A 155 5.71 17.15 11.69
CA ASN A 155 4.48 16.55 12.22
C ASN A 155 3.93 15.42 11.32
N ASP A 156 4.53 15.15 10.16
CA ASP A 156 4.14 14.05 9.29
C ASP A 156 4.59 12.72 9.92
N THR A 157 3.61 11.91 10.30
CA THR A 157 3.83 10.61 10.93
C THR A 157 4.01 9.47 9.91
N ARG A 158 3.84 9.75 8.62
CA ARG A 158 3.94 8.78 7.51
C ARG A 158 5.25 8.88 6.75
N ILE A 159 6.05 9.90 7.01
CA ILE A 159 7.36 10.08 6.40
C ILE A 159 8.43 9.96 7.49
N LYS A 160 9.42 9.10 7.24
CA LYS A 160 10.68 9.07 7.99
C LYS A 160 11.84 8.91 7.02
N ILE A 161 13.02 9.30 7.47
CA ILE A 161 14.25 9.13 6.71
C ILE A 161 15.24 8.38 7.59
N SER A 162 15.90 7.39 7.02
CA SER A 162 17.05 6.74 7.65
C SER A 162 18.25 6.84 6.72
N ASN A 163 19.44 6.51 7.22
CA ASN A 163 20.66 6.52 6.42
C ASN A 163 21.27 5.12 6.30
N PHE A 164 22.11 4.96 5.29
CA PHE A 164 23.01 3.83 5.12
C PHE A 164 24.29 4.33 4.43
N LYS A 165 25.34 3.51 4.40
CA LYS A 165 26.57 3.81 3.68
C LYS A 165 26.24 4.10 2.22
N ASN A 166 26.48 5.34 1.79
CA ASN A 166 26.25 5.88 0.44
C ASN A 166 24.83 6.37 0.15
N GLY A 167 23.93 6.50 1.12
CA GLY A 167 22.59 7.00 0.81
C GLY A 167 21.59 7.05 1.95
N TYR A 168 20.33 7.20 1.56
CA TYR A 168 19.18 7.34 2.46
C TYR A 168 18.07 6.36 2.11
N VAL A 169 17.30 5.96 3.12
CA VAL A 169 16.01 5.30 2.90
C VAL A 169 14.92 6.31 3.21
N LEU A 170 14.06 6.59 2.23
CA LEU A 170 12.86 7.38 2.42
C LEU A 170 11.71 6.42 2.75
N HIS A 171 11.24 6.44 3.99
CA HIS A 171 10.15 5.59 4.46
C HIS A 171 8.82 6.30 4.26
N LEU A 172 7.95 5.69 3.47
CA LEU A 172 6.59 6.18 3.23
C LEU A 172 5.57 5.16 3.76
N VAL A 173 4.77 5.58 4.73
CA VAL A 173 3.63 4.80 5.23
C VAL A 173 2.43 5.11 4.37
N GLY A 174 2.22 4.25 3.36
CA GLY A 174 1.10 4.36 2.44
C GLY A 174 -0.27 4.32 3.15
N LEU A 175 -1.29 4.85 2.48
CA LEU A 175 -2.68 4.74 2.92
C LEU A 175 -3.13 3.27 2.87
N GLN A 176 -3.82 2.79 3.92
CA GLN A 176 -4.40 1.45 3.93
C GLN A 176 -5.90 1.52 3.59
N ALA A 177 -6.41 0.55 2.84
CA ALA A 177 -7.83 0.48 2.45
C ALA A 177 -8.78 0.58 3.65
N LYS A 178 -8.43 -0.07 4.76
CA LYS A 178 -9.21 -0.04 6.02
C LYS A 178 -9.17 1.30 6.75
N GLU A 179 -8.26 2.21 6.40
CA GLU A 179 -8.14 3.52 7.06
C GLU A 179 -9.08 4.57 6.49
N LEU A 180 -9.67 4.35 5.31
CA LEU A 180 -10.50 5.34 4.62
C LEU A 180 -11.65 5.85 5.49
N GLN A 181 -12.35 4.96 6.20
CA GLN A 181 -13.43 5.36 7.12
C GLN A 181 -12.92 6.20 8.28
N ARG A 182 -11.85 5.74 8.94
CA ARG A 182 -11.24 6.42 10.09
C ARG A 182 -10.72 7.81 9.71
N LEU A 183 -10.22 7.97 8.49
CA LEU A 183 -9.69 9.22 7.96
C LEU A 183 -10.74 10.07 7.24
N ASN A 184 -12.01 9.64 7.21
CA ASN A 184 -13.09 10.33 6.51
C ASN A 184 -12.78 10.61 5.02
N LEU A 185 -12.10 9.67 4.34
CA LEU A 185 -11.71 9.77 2.94
C LEU A 185 -12.66 9.00 2.03
N LYS A 186 -12.92 9.52 0.82
CA LYS A 186 -13.59 8.77 -0.25
C LYS A 186 -12.56 7.94 -1.02
N ILE A 187 -13.01 6.88 -1.71
CA ILE A 187 -12.12 6.10 -2.59
C ILE A 187 -11.49 6.97 -3.69
N GLU A 188 -12.21 7.99 -4.17
CA GLU A 188 -11.72 8.95 -5.16
C GLU A 188 -10.57 9.84 -4.65
N ASP A 189 -10.51 10.11 -3.34
CA ASP A 189 -9.53 11.03 -2.74
C ASP A 189 -8.17 10.35 -2.45
N ILE A 190 -8.08 9.03 -2.63
CA ILE A 190 -6.84 8.26 -2.44
C ILE A 190 -5.69 8.82 -3.28
N GLU A 191 -6.00 9.20 -4.52
CA GLU A 191 -4.97 9.65 -5.46
C GLU A 191 -4.29 10.91 -4.96
N GLU A 192 -5.06 11.90 -4.53
CA GLU A 192 -4.54 13.15 -3.97
C GLU A 192 -3.69 12.90 -2.72
N TYR A 193 -4.19 12.03 -1.83
CA TYR A 193 -3.48 11.64 -0.61
C TYR A 193 -2.10 11.05 -0.91
N ILE A 194 -2.04 10.05 -1.79
CA ILE A 194 -0.79 9.36 -2.13
C ILE A 194 0.13 10.27 -2.96
N ILE A 195 -0.42 11.12 -3.83
CA ILE A 195 0.37 12.12 -4.56
C ILE A 195 1.11 13.04 -3.58
N SER A 196 0.40 13.58 -2.58
CA SER A 196 1.02 14.44 -1.57
C SER A 196 2.09 13.70 -0.77
N LEU A 197 1.84 12.45 -0.38
CA LEU A 197 2.84 11.63 0.34
C LEU A 197 4.16 11.48 -0.45
N TYR A 198 4.08 11.19 -1.75
CA TYR A 198 5.28 11.10 -2.59
C TYR A 198 5.96 12.46 -2.76
N LEU A 199 5.20 13.51 -3.08
CA LEU A 199 5.78 14.83 -3.34
C LEU A 199 6.45 15.42 -2.10
N ASN A 200 5.83 15.30 -0.93
CA ASN A 200 6.41 15.75 0.33
C ASN A 200 7.69 14.97 0.66
N GLY A 201 7.69 13.65 0.45
CA GLY A 201 8.88 12.82 0.67
C GLY A 201 10.04 13.15 -0.28
N LEU A 202 9.74 13.40 -1.56
CA LEU A 202 10.72 13.82 -2.56
C LEU A 202 11.27 15.22 -2.26
N ASP A 203 10.41 16.16 -1.88
CA ASP A 203 10.79 17.54 -1.51
C ASP A 203 11.68 17.59 -0.27
N GLU A 204 11.42 16.72 0.71
CA GLU A 204 12.26 16.55 1.90
C GLU A 204 13.65 16.01 1.49
N ILE A 205 13.69 14.90 0.75
CA ILE A 205 14.95 14.30 0.29
C ILE A 205 15.76 15.28 -0.54
N GLU A 206 15.13 15.99 -1.46
CA GLU A 206 15.78 16.99 -2.29
C GLU A 206 16.38 18.12 -1.45
N SER A 207 15.72 18.54 -0.37
CA SER A 207 16.27 19.56 0.53
C SER A 207 17.52 19.09 1.29
N MET A 208 17.66 17.79 1.51
CA MET A 208 18.81 17.21 2.21
C MET A 208 20.01 16.98 1.29
N ILE A 209 19.79 16.50 0.07
CA ILE A 209 20.88 16.08 -0.84
C ILE A 209 21.09 17.01 -2.03
N GLY A 210 20.15 17.92 -2.31
CA GLY A 210 20.15 18.85 -3.44
C GLY A 210 19.93 18.19 -4.80
N GLN A 211 20.69 17.14 -5.12
CA GLN A 211 20.57 16.32 -6.33
C GLN A 211 20.91 14.86 -6.00
N GLY A 212 20.23 13.91 -6.64
CA GLY A 212 20.46 12.50 -6.39
C GLY A 212 19.55 11.59 -7.19
N ASN A 213 19.65 10.30 -6.93
CA ASN A 213 18.95 9.23 -7.62
C ASN A 213 17.99 8.56 -6.65
N VAL A 214 16.70 8.56 -6.95
CA VAL A 214 15.64 7.99 -6.10
C VAL A 214 15.01 6.78 -6.79
N LEU A 215 15.01 5.64 -6.12
CA LEU A 215 14.28 4.46 -6.57
C LEU A 215 12.91 4.41 -5.90
N LEU A 216 11.87 4.63 -6.69
CA LEU A 216 10.48 4.56 -6.27
C LEU A 216 9.91 3.15 -6.45
N CYS A 217 9.07 2.75 -5.51
CA CYS A 217 8.17 1.62 -5.59
C CYS A 217 6.71 2.08 -5.39
N PHE A 218 5.73 1.23 -5.70
CA PHE A 218 4.30 1.53 -5.49
C PHE A 218 3.85 1.29 -4.05
N VAL A 219 3.80 2.34 -3.23
CA VAL A 219 3.23 2.27 -1.87
C VAL A 219 1.74 1.92 -1.93
N SER A 220 1.20 1.37 -0.84
CA SER A 220 -0.22 1.00 -0.70
C SER A 220 -0.73 -0.15 -1.58
N THR A 221 0.10 -0.74 -2.46
CA THR A 221 -0.37 -1.78 -3.40
C THR A 221 -0.31 -3.21 -2.85
N GLY A 222 0.47 -3.44 -1.79
CA GLY A 222 0.63 -4.75 -1.15
C GLY A 222 -0.41 -5.03 -0.06
N VAL A 223 0.05 -5.31 1.16
CA VAL A 223 -0.80 -5.67 2.32
C VAL A 223 -1.78 -4.56 2.75
N PHE A 224 -1.57 -3.33 2.27
CA PHE A 224 -2.45 -2.19 2.51
C PHE A 224 -3.66 -2.15 1.59
N ALA A 225 -3.66 -2.91 0.50
CA ALA A 225 -4.78 -2.99 -0.43
C ALA A 225 -5.73 -4.15 -0.06
N ASN A 226 -7.00 -3.83 0.11
CA ASN A 226 -8.07 -4.79 0.35
C ASN A 226 -9.40 -4.28 -0.23
N ASP A 227 -10.39 -5.15 -0.36
CA ASP A 227 -11.77 -4.74 -0.57
C ASP A 227 -12.23 -3.91 0.64
N GLY A 228 -13.10 -2.93 0.42
CA GLY A 228 -13.48 -2.02 1.49
C GLY A 228 -14.69 -1.15 1.19
N VAL A 229 -14.98 -0.29 2.16
CA VAL A 229 -16.03 0.72 2.11
C VAL A 229 -15.42 2.05 2.53
N ASP A 230 -15.64 3.11 1.77
CA ASP A 230 -15.12 4.43 2.08
C ASP A 230 -15.98 5.17 3.13
N SER A 231 -15.60 6.42 3.45
CA SER A 231 -16.32 7.27 4.41
C SER A 231 -17.77 7.60 4.04
N LYS A 232 -18.18 7.41 2.79
CA LYS A 232 -19.53 7.67 2.28
C LYS A 232 -20.34 6.40 2.08
N GLY A 233 -19.84 5.25 2.52
CA GLY A 233 -20.52 3.97 2.36
C GLY A 233 -20.35 3.36 0.97
N LYS A 234 -19.49 3.92 0.10
CA LYS A 234 -19.23 3.38 -1.23
C LYS A 234 -18.29 2.18 -1.12
N ARG A 235 -18.73 1.04 -1.64
CA ARG A 235 -17.92 -0.18 -1.76
C ARG A 235 -16.89 -0.03 -2.88
N PHE A 236 -15.70 -0.55 -2.67
CA PHE A 236 -14.63 -0.62 -3.66
C PHE A 236 -13.89 -1.96 -3.56
N SER A 237 -13.26 -2.36 -4.66
CA SER A 237 -12.43 -3.58 -4.68
C SER A 237 -10.96 -3.27 -4.37
N LYS A 238 -10.22 -4.28 -3.92
CA LYS A 238 -8.77 -4.27 -3.80
C LYS A 238 -8.12 -3.82 -5.11
N ASN A 239 -8.64 -4.27 -6.25
CA ASN A 239 -8.10 -3.90 -7.56
C ASN A 239 -8.27 -2.40 -7.85
N GLU A 240 -9.45 -1.82 -7.57
CA GLU A 240 -9.66 -0.37 -7.70
C GLU A 240 -8.65 0.40 -6.82
N PHE A 241 -8.50 -0.02 -5.57
CA PHE A 241 -7.56 0.60 -4.63
C PHE A 241 -6.11 0.55 -5.14
N VAL A 242 -5.65 -0.61 -5.62
CA VAL A 242 -4.30 -0.78 -6.20
C VAL A 242 -4.11 0.11 -7.41
N LEU A 243 -5.08 0.16 -8.33
CA LEU A 243 -4.96 0.98 -9.54
C LEU A 243 -4.91 2.47 -9.20
N ARG A 244 -5.71 2.94 -8.24
CA ARG A 244 -5.64 4.32 -7.76
C ARG A 244 -4.28 4.63 -7.12
N ALA A 245 -3.75 3.74 -6.30
CA ALA A 245 -2.42 3.92 -5.70
C ALA A 245 -1.30 3.96 -6.75
N LYS A 246 -1.35 3.08 -7.78
CA LYS A 246 -0.42 3.12 -8.91
C LYS A 246 -0.53 4.42 -9.70
N LEU A 247 -1.75 4.81 -10.05
CA LEU A 247 -2.03 6.04 -10.78
C LEU A 247 -1.52 7.27 -10.01
N ALA A 248 -1.70 7.30 -8.69
CA ALA A 248 -1.18 8.35 -7.82
C ALA A 248 0.35 8.46 -7.88
N CYS A 249 1.08 7.34 -7.86
CA CYS A 249 2.53 7.33 -8.02
C CYS A 249 2.95 7.89 -9.38
N PHE A 250 2.31 7.46 -10.48
CA PHE A 250 2.59 8.00 -11.80
C PHE A 250 2.30 9.52 -11.89
N LYS A 251 1.17 9.96 -11.35
CA LYS A 251 0.79 11.39 -11.26
C LYS A 251 1.79 12.19 -10.43
N ALA A 252 2.28 11.64 -9.31
CA ALA A 252 3.30 12.30 -8.49
C ALA A 252 4.61 12.51 -9.26
N ILE A 253 5.09 11.49 -9.97
CA ILE A 253 6.30 11.58 -10.81
C ILE A 253 6.10 12.58 -11.95
N GLN A 254 4.91 12.58 -12.57
CA GLN A 254 4.59 13.54 -13.63
C GLN A 254 4.63 14.98 -13.09
N LYS A 255 4.02 15.24 -11.93
CA LYS A 255 3.97 16.56 -11.27
C LYS A 255 5.32 17.01 -10.69
N TYR A 256 6.21 16.07 -10.36
CA TYR A 256 7.51 16.38 -9.79
C TYR A 256 8.41 17.10 -10.81
N ASN A 257 8.83 18.32 -10.47
CA ASN A 257 9.66 19.20 -11.29
C ASN A 257 11.00 19.56 -10.63
N GLY A 258 11.41 18.81 -9.59
CA GLY A 258 12.69 19.01 -8.93
C GLY A 258 13.87 18.37 -9.67
N LYS A 259 15.02 18.34 -9.01
CA LYS A 259 16.34 18.00 -9.55
C LYS A 259 16.74 16.54 -9.36
N LEU A 260 15.91 15.72 -8.71
CA LEU A 260 16.19 14.31 -8.51
C LEU A 260 16.00 13.51 -9.82
N ASN A 261 16.90 12.56 -10.06
CA ASN A 261 16.70 11.51 -11.05
C ASN A 261 15.82 10.43 -10.44
N ILE A 262 14.68 10.16 -11.07
CA ILE A 262 13.72 9.19 -10.59
C ILE A 262 13.90 7.88 -11.35
N VAL A 263 14.06 6.79 -10.62
CA VAL A 263 13.93 5.43 -11.14
C VAL A 263 12.64 4.85 -10.60
N LEU A 264 11.67 4.57 -11.47
CA LEU A 264 10.46 3.86 -11.08
C LEU A 264 10.64 2.37 -11.35
N ASN A 265 10.63 1.55 -10.29
CA ASN A 265 10.62 0.10 -10.42
C ASN A 265 9.17 -0.41 -10.47
N LEU A 266 8.83 -1.13 -11.53
CA LEU A 266 7.47 -1.64 -11.74
C LEU A 266 7.16 -2.93 -10.98
N ARG A 267 8.19 -3.56 -10.40
CA ARG A 267 8.13 -4.87 -9.73
C ARG A 267 7.51 -4.83 -8.34
#